data_AF-A0A8J6GI65-F1
#
_entry.id   AF-A0A8J6GI65-F1
#
_cell.length_a   1.000
_cell.length_b   1.000
_cell.length_c   1.000
_cell.angle_alpha   90.00
_cell.angle_beta   90.00
_cell.angle_gamma   90.00
#
_symmetry.space_group_name_H-M   'P 1'
#
loop_
_entity.id
_entity.type
_entity.pdbx_description
1 polymer ?
#
loop_
_entity_poly.entity_id
_entity_poly.type
_entity_poly.pdbx_seq_one_letter_code
_entity_poly.pdbx_strand_id
1 'polypeptide(L)'
;MEKTELIQKAKLAEQAECYDDMATCMKALTEQGAELSNEERNLLSVAYKNVVGGRRSAWRVISSIEQKTDTSDKKLQLIKDYQEKVESELRSICTTVLELLDK
;
A
#
# COMPACT_ATOMS: atom_id res chain seq x y z
N MET A 1 4.14 18.91 -9.00
CA MET A 1 3.06 18.53 -9.93
C MET A 1 1.83 19.30 -9.53
N GLU A 2 1.10 19.81 -10.50
CA GLU A 2 -0.17 20.48 -10.25
C GLU A 2 -1.22 19.50 -9.71
N LYS A 3 -2.13 19.98 -8.85
CA LYS A 3 -3.21 19.17 -8.25
C LYS A 3 -4.00 18.39 -9.32
N THR A 4 -4.36 19.05 -10.41
CA THR A 4 -5.13 18.43 -11.51
C THR A 4 -4.36 17.29 -12.19
N GLU A 5 -3.04 17.42 -12.35
CA GLU A 5 -2.21 16.37 -12.93
C GLU A 5 -2.14 15.14 -12.02
N LEU A 6 -2.02 15.33 -10.71
CA LEU A 6 -2.01 14.24 -9.74
C LEU A 6 -3.32 13.46 -9.76
N ILE A 7 -4.45 14.17 -9.81
CA ILE A 7 -5.78 13.54 -9.89
C ILE A 7 -5.95 12.77 -11.21
N GLN A 8 -5.53 13.35 -12.34
CA GLN A 8 -5.60 12.66 -13.63
C GLN A 8 -4.74 11.39 -13.63
N LYS A 9 -3.50 11.46 -13.13
CA LYS A 9 -2.64 10.27 -13.01
C LYS A 9 -3.22 9.23 -12.06
N ALA A 10 -3.78 9.64 -10.92
CA ALA A 10 -4.42 8.71 -10.00
C ALA A 10 -5.60 7.96 -10.65
N LYS A 11 -6.42 8.64 -11.45
CA LYS A 11 -7.53 8.01 -12.21
C LYS A 11 -7.04 7.05 -13.28
N LEU A 12 -5.95 7.39 -13.99
CA LEU A 12 -5.32 6.48 -14.96
C LEU A 12 -4.74 5.25 -14.25
N ALA A 13 -4.08 5.43 -13.12
CA ALA A 13 -3.53 4.36 -12.30
C ALA A 13 -4.64 3.44 -11.75
N GLU A 14 -5.79 4.00 -11.34
CA GLU A 14 -6.97 3.23 -10.95
C GLU A 14 -7.47 2.32 -12.08
N GLN A 15 -7.61 2.86 -13.29
CA GLN A 15 -8.05 2.09 -14.47
C GLN A 15 -7.06 1.01 -14.88
N ALA A 16 -5.76 1.21 -14.60
CA ALA A 16 -4.70 0.25 -14.86
C ALA A 16 -4.45 -0.72 -13.69
N GLU A 17 -5.22 -0.62 -12.60
CA GLU A 17 -5.02 -1.37 -11.36
C GLU A 17 -3.61 -1.19 -10.74
N CYS A 18 -2.90 -0.11 -11.10
CA CYS A 18 -1.59 0.26 -10.57
C CYS A 18 -1.75 1.04 -9.26
N TYR A 19 -2.28 0.38 -8.22
CA TYR A 19 -2.68 1.06 -6.98
C TYR A 19 -1.51 1.66 -6.18
N ASP A 20 -0.29 1.15 -6.33
CA ASP A 20 0.91 1.73 -5.71
C ASP A 20 1.23 3.13 -6.31
N ASP A 21 1.09 3.27 -7.64
CA ASP A 21 1.25 4.56 -8.33
C ASP A 21 0.11 5.51 -7.98
N MET A 22 -1.11 4.98 -7.87
CA MET A 22 -2.28 5.72 -7.40
C MET A 22 -2.05 6.27 -5.99
N ALA A 23 -1.55 5.45 -5.06
CA ALA A 23 -1.26 5.84 -3.68
C ALA A 23 -0.17 6.92 -3.62
N THR A 24 0.85 6.81 -4.47
CA THR A 24 1.91 7.83 -4.59
C THR A 24 1.35 9.18 -5.05
N CYS A 25 0.49 9.18 -6.07
CA CYS A 25 -0.16 10.41 -6.56
C CYS A 25 -1.07 11.02 -5.49
N MET A 26 -1.88 10.20 -4.82
CA MET A 26 -2.81 10.67 -3.81
C MET A 26 -2.10 11.16 -2.54
N LYS A 27 -1.00 10.52 -2.14
CA LYS A 27 -0.11 11.01 -1.07
C LYS A 27 0.40 12.41 -1.38
N ALA A 28 0.99 12.58 -2.57
CA ALA A 28 1.52 13.86 -3.00
C ALA A 28 0.45 14.95 -3.07
N LEU A 29 -0.80 14.59 -3.40
CA LEU A 29 -1.93 15.51 -3.38
C LEU A 29 -2.30 15.93 -1.96
N THR A 30 -2.40 14.98 -1.02
CA THR A 30 -2.72 15.25 0.38
C THR A 30 -1.63 16.10 1.06
N GLU A 31 -0.36 15.87 0.73
CA GLU A 31 0.76 16.63 1.28
C GLU A 31 0.81 18.10 0.82
N GLN A 32 0.01 18.50 -0.18
CA GLN A 32 -0.13 19.92 -0.56
C GLN A 32 -0.92 20.73 0.48
N GLY A 33 -1.56 20.09 1.46
CA GLY A 33 -2.20 20.75 2.60
C GLY A 33 -3.56 21.40 2.29
N ALA A 34 -4.08 21.25 1.08
CA ALA A 34 -5.43 21.67 0.74
C ALA A 34 -6.46 20.60 1.15
N GLU A 35 -7.62 21.02 1.65
CA GLU A 35 -8.71 20.09 1.95
C GLU A 35 -9.11 19.29 0.71
N LEU A 36 -9.27 17.98 0.91
CA LEU A 36 -9.66 17.06 -0.15
C LEU A 36 -11.18 17.09 -0.37
N SER A 37 -11.57 17.19 -1.63
CA SER A 37 -12.96 17.01 -2.04
C SER A 37 -13.45 15.58 -1.76
N ASN A 38 -14.77 15.36 -1.81
CA ASN A 38 -15.32 14.01 -1.63
C ASN A 38 -14.75 13.01 -2.65
N GLU A 39 -14.54 13.44 -3.90
CA GLU A 39 -13.96 12.61 -4.95
C GLU A 39 -12.49 12.27 -4.65
N GLU A 40 -11.72 13.27 -4.22
CA GLU A 40 -10.30 13.09 -3.86
C GLU A 40 -10.13 12.17 -2.64
N ARG A 41 -11.00 12.31 -1.63
CA ARG A 41 -11.02 11.39 -0.48
C ARG A 41 -11.37 9.96 -0.89
N ASN A 42 -12.29 9.79 -1.85
CA ASN A 42 -12.61 8.48 -2.38
C ASN A 42 -11.40 7.86 -3.11
N LEU A 43 -10.72 8.63 -3.96
CA LEU A 43 -9.51 8.16 -4.64
C LEU A 43 -8.41 7.76 -3.65
N LEU A 44 -8.19 8.56 -2.60
CA LEU A 44 -7.23 8.26 -1.53
C LEU A 44 -7.58 6.93 -0.85
N SER A 45 -8.86 6.74 -0.51
CA SER A 45 -9.36 5.51 0.12
C SER A 45 -9.20 4.29 -0.79
N VAL A 46 -9.59 4.39 -2.06
CA VAL A 46 -9.45 3.31 -3.05
C VAL A 46 -7.99 2.91 -3.23
N ALA A 47 -7.08 3.88 -3.35
CA ALA A 47 -5.66 3.62 -3.52
C ALA A 47 -5.10 2.80 -2.35
N TYR A 48 -5.20 3.32 -1.14
CA TYR A 48 -4.61 2.69 0.03
C TYR A 48 -5.32 1.39 0.44
N LYS A 49 -6.65 1.28 0.26
CA LYS A 49 -7.38 0.01 0.51
C LYS A 49 -6.82 -1.12 -0.34
N ASN A 50 -6.56 -0.86 -1.62
CA ASN A 50 -6.07 -1.88 -2.53
C ASN A 50 -4.59 -2.20 -2.29
N VAL A 51 -3.74 -1.21 -2.05
CA VAL A 51 -2.32 -1.42 -1.71
C VAL A 51 -2.20 -2.28 -0.44
N VAL A 52 -2.87 -1.88 0.65
CA VAL A 52 -2.87 -2.63 1.92
C VAL A 52 -3.50 -4.02 1.74
N GLY A 53 -4.58 -4.13 0.99
CA GLY A 53 -5.25 -5.40 0.69
C GLY A 53 -4.34 -6.41 -0.01
N GLY A 54 -3.54 -5.94 -0.99
CA GLY A 54 -2.54 -6.74 -1.68
C GLY A 54 -1.45 -7.24 -0.73
N ARG A 55 -0.86 -6.35 0.08
CA ARG A 55 0.22 -6.70 1.02
C ARG A 55 -0.27 -7.65 2.12
N ARG A 56 -1.48 -7.44 2.66
CA ARG A 56 -2.10 -8.38 3.62
C ARG A 56 -2.34 -9.76 3.02
N SER A 57 -2.74 -9.83 1.76
CA SER A 57 -2.96 -11.11 1.08
C SER A 57 -1.65 -11.84 0.82
N ALA A 58 -0.62 -11.12 0.38
CA ALA A 58 0.73 -11.66 0.25
C ALA A 58 1.28 -12.17 1.59
N TRP A 59 1.18 -11.38 2.66
CA TRP A 59 1.61 -11.78 4.00
C TRP A 59 0.92 -13.07 4.47
N ARG A 60 -0.42 -13.17 4.33
CA ARG A 60 -1.17 -14.39 4.69
C ARG A 60 -0.70 -15.63 3.93
N VAL A 61 -0.42 -15.49 2.63
CA VAL A 61 0.09 -16.59 1.81
C VAL A 61 1.47 -17.04 2.32
N ILE A 62 2.36 -16.09 2.59
CA ILE A 62 3.71 -16.39 3.08
C ILE A 62 3.65 -17.06 4.46
N SER A 63 2.83 -16.55 5.39
CA SER A 63 2.64 -17.19 6.70
C SER A 63 2.06 -18.61 6.58
N SER A 64 1.19 -18.87 5.60
CA SER A 64 0.70 -20.24 5.35
C SER A 64 1.79 -21.16 4.81
N ILE A 65 2.72 -20.64 3.99
CA ILE A 65 3.88 -21.38 3.49
C ILE A 65 4.86 -21.68 4.63
N GLU A 66 5.13 -20.69 5.48
CA GLU A 66 5.97 -20.83 6.68
C GLU A 66 5.48 -21.98 7.56
N GLN A 67 4.18 -21.99 7.91
CA GLN A 67 3.54 -23.00 8.76
C GLN A 67 3.59 -24.43 8.19
N LYS A 68 3.73 -24.58 6.86
CA LYS A 68 3.77 -25.87 6.17
C LYS A 68 5.19 -26.34 5.86
N THR A 69 6.22 -25.56 6.21
CA THR A 69 7.61 -25.86 5.87
C THR A 69 8.30 -26.58 7.04
N ASP A 70 8.44 -27.90 6.96
CA ASP A 70 8.88 -28.75 8.08
C ASP A 70 10.39 -29.06 8.14
N THR A 71 11.21 -28.78 7.11
CA THR A 71 12.37 -29.67 6.86
C THR A 71 13.72 -29.04 6.46
N SER A 72 13.88 -27.71 6.43
CA SER A 72 15.22 -27.12 6.24
C SER A 72 15.36 -25.75 6.90
N ASP A 73 16.28 -25.62 7.86
CA ASP A 73 16.58 -24.37 8.57
C ASP A 73 16.86 -23.20 7.63
N LYS A 74 17.58 -23.44 6.51
CA LYS A 74 17.90 -22.39 5.53
C LYS A 74 16.68 -21.91 4.75
N LYS A 75 15.79 -22.83 4.37
CA LYS A 75 14.56 -22.49 3.64
C LYS A 75 13.57 -21.78 4.56
N LEU A 76 13.45 -22.25 5.80
CA LEU A 76 12.61 -21.63 6.82
C LEU A 76 13.08 -20.21 7.13
N GLN A 77 14.39 -19.99 7.28
CA GLN A 77 14.95 -18.65 7.49
C GLN A 77 14.63 -17.72 6.33
N LEU A 78 14.82 -18.16 5.07
CA LEU A 78 14.49 -17.36 3.90
C LEU A 78 13.00 -16.95 3.86
N ILE A 79 12.10 -17.85 4.24
CA ILE A 79 10.66 -17.56 4.30
C ILE A 79 10.36 -16.51 5.38
N LYS A 80 10.96 -16.64 6.57
CA LYS A 80 10.81 -15.69 7.67
C LYS A 80 11.33 -14.30 7.30
N ASP A 81 12.52 -14.22 6.72
CA ASP A 81 13.09 -12.94 6.28
C ASP A 81 12.18 -12.24 5.26
N TYR A 82 11.59 -13.01 4.34
CA TYR A 82 10.67 -12.47 3.34
C TYR A 82 9.31 -12.06 3.95
N GLN A 83 8.80 -12.82 4.92
CA GLN A 83 7.60 -12.47 5.67
C GLN A 83 7.78 -11.17 6.44
N GLU A 84 8.90 -11.01 7.15
CA GLU A 84 9.24 -9.79 7.89
C GLU A 84 9.36 -8.58 6.97
N LYS A 85 9.94 -8.77 5.77
CA LYS A 85 9.98 -7.72 4.74
C LYS A 85 8.57 -7.26 4.36
N VAL A 86 7.68 -8.19 4.00
CA VAL A 86 6.30 -7.85 3.62
C VAL A 86 5.54 -7.21 4.78
N GLU A 87 5.78 -7.66 6.00
CA GLU A 87 5.19 -7.07 7.20
C GLU A 87 5.68 -5.64 7.44
N SER A 88 6.98 -5.37 7.25
CA SER A 88 7.55 -4.04 7.35
C SER A 88 6.97 -3.09 6.30
N GLU A 89 6.82 -3.57 5.05
CA GLU A 89 6.16 -2.80 3.98
C GLU A 89 4.70 -2.47 4.36
N LEU A 90 3.96 -3.46 4.83
CA LEU A 90 2.57 -3.30 5.26
C LEU A 90 2.47 -2.26 6.40
N ARG A 91 3.31 -2.36 7.42
CA ARG A 91 3.37 -1.40 8.53
C ARG A 91 3.69 -0.01 8.03
N SER A 92 4.69 0.14 7.17
CA SER A 92 5.08 1.44 6.59
C SER A 92 3.94 2.10 5.82
N ILE A 93 3.17 1.33 5.04
CA ILE A 93 2.01 1.85 4.30
C ILE A 93 0.92 2.32 5.28
N CYS A 94 0.60 1.51 6.29
CA CYS A 94 -0.38 1.88 7.32
C CYS A 94 0.04 3.14 8.08
N THR A 95 1.31 3.24 8.50
CA THR A 95 1.86 4.43 9.16
C THR A 95 1.73 5.66 8.26
N THR A 96 2.06 5.54 6.97
CA THR A 96 1.91 6.64 6.02
C THR A 96 0.46 7.14 5.96
N VAL A 97 -0.54 6.24 5.94
CA VAL A 97 -1.95 6.65 5.94
C VAL A 97 -2.33 7.37 7.22
N LEU A 98 -1.90 6.86 8.38
CA LEU A 98 -2.19 7.51 9.67
C LEU A 98 -1.58 8.91 9.73
N GLU A 99 -0.34 9.07 9.29
CA GLU A 99 0.34 10.37 9.22
C GLU A 99 -0.35 11.36 8.27
N LEU A 100 -1.04 10.87 7.22
CA LEU A 100 -1.83 11.71 6.32
C LEU A 100 -3.19 12.10 6.91
N LEU A 101 -3.71 11.33 7.88
CA LEU A 101 -4.99 11.59 8.54
C LEU A 101 -4.86 12.45 9.79
N ASP A 102 -3.71 12.38 10.47
CA ASP A 102 -3.40 13.18 11.67
C ASP A 102 -2.91 14.61 11.35
N LYS A 103 -2.79 14.95 10.06
CA LYS A 103 -2.50 16.29 9.55
C LYS A 103 -3.76 17.04 9.19
#